data_AF-A0A1V3X602-F1
#
_entry.id   AF-A0A1V3X602-F1
#
_cell.length_a   1.000
_cell.length_b   1.000
_cell.length_c   1.000
_cell.angle_alpha   90.00
_cell.angle_beta   90.00
_cell.angle_gamma   90.00
#
_symmetry.space_group_name_H-M   'P 1'
#
loop_
_entity.id
_entity.type
_entity.pdbx_description
1 polymer ?
#
loop_
_entity_poly.entity_id
_entity_poly.type
_entity_poly.pdbx_seq_one_letter_code
_entity_poly.pdbx_strand_id
1 'polypeptide(L)'
;MTAVADAPQTEIEGVSSPRSVVVGIMAGVGVQIGVLLDANAPVSVMTEPLLKVVNSRLRELGEPPLEATGRGRWALCLVDGSPLRATQSLTEQEVYDGDRLWIRFIPDTEKRSQVIEHISTAVASNLSKRFASIDPVVAVQVGASMVAIGVVLASGVLGWWRWHHNTWLTTIFASVVAVLVLAVSLLLLMRAKTDPDRRVADIMLMSGLAPLAVAAAAAPPGPVGSPQAVLGFGVLSVAATLALRFTGRRLGIYTAIVTISVVATLAGLARMVAAAGAVTLFSSTVLASVLLYHAAPRCRDGWPGYGCRCFRPRPAGGSSRPVPTCPPRW
;
A
#
# COMPACT_ATOMS: atom_id res chain seq x y z
N MET A 1 -4.02 -50.91 68.81
CA MET A 1 -5.11 -50.41 67.94
C MET A 1 -4.50 -49.29 67.11
N THR A 2 -4.29 -49.34 65.80
CA THR A 2 -4.65 -50.26 64.71
C THR A 2 -3.68 -49.91 63.58
N ALA A 3 -2.91 -50.89 63.12
CA ALA A 3 -2.20 -50.80 61.85
C ALA A 3 -3.22 -50.95 60.72
N VAL A 4 -3.19 -50.06 59.73
CA VAL A 4 -3.83 -50.27 58.44
C VAL A 4 -2.73 -50.19 57.39
N ALA A 5 -2.57 -51.32 56.73
CA ALA A 5 -1.51 -51.64 55.79
C ALA A 5 -1.71 -50.99 54.41
N ASP A 6 -0.61 -50.97 53.67
CA ASP A 6 -0.48 -50.77 52.24
C ASP A 6 -1.71 -51.22 51.42
N ALA A 7 -2.16 -50.34 50.54
CA ALA A 7 -2.82 -50.72 49.30
C ALA A 7 -1.81 -50.47 48.17
N PRO A 8 -1.41 -51.49 47.41
CA PRO A 8 -0.38 -51.37 46.38
C PRO A 8 -0.88 -50.49 45.22
N GLN A 9 0.04 -49.67 44.71
CA GLN A 9 -0.08 -49.07 43.38
C GLN A 9 -0.18 -50.20 42.35
N THR A 10 -1.41 -50.52 41.93
CA THR A 10 -1.62 -51.36 40.77
C THR A 10 -1.58 -50.47 39.54
N GLU A 11 -0.43 -50.51 38.87
CA GLU A 11 -0.20 -50.15 37.48
C GLU A 11 -1.35 -50.68 36.62
N ILE A 12 -2.24 -49.79 36.16
CA ILE A 12 -3.16 -50.09 35.05
C ILE A 12 -2.52 -49.48 33.82
N GLU A 13 -1.57 -50.21 33.26
CA GLU A 13 -1.19 -50.10 31.86
C GLU A 13 -2.41 -50.57 31.04
N GLY A 14 -3.25 -49.64 30.58
CA GLY A 14 -4.47 -49.99 29.88
C GLY A 14 -5.44 -48.83 29.69
N VAL A 15 -5.40 -48.24 28.48
CA VAL A 15 -6.23 -47.13 27.97
C VAL A 15 -5.60 -45.74 28.15
N SER A 16 -4.59 -45.46 27.32
CA SER A 16 -4.29 -44.07 26.93
C SER A 16 -5.55 -43.51 26.28
N SER A 17 -6.32 -42.73 27.02
CA SER A 17 -7.35 -41.87 26.42
C SER A 17 -6.67 -41.06 25.31
N PRO A 18 -7.27 -40.93 24.11
CA PRO A 18 -6.67 -40.16 23.02
C PRO A 18 -6.47 -38.74 23.55
N ARG A 19 -5.20 -38.36 23.77
CA ARG A 19 -4.86 -37.03 24.26
C ARG A 19 -5.19 -36.10 23.12
N SER A 20 -6.21 -35.29 23.25
CA SER A 20 -6.65 -34.39 22.20
C SER A 20 -6.09 -32.99 22.41
N VAL A 21 -5.60 -32.36 21.35
CA VAL A 21 -5.19 -30.96 21.33
C VAL A 21 -6.16 -30.15 20.46
N VAL A 22 -6.63 -29.02 20.97
CA VAL A 22 -7.46 -28.05 20.24
C VAL A 22 -6.55 -27.07 19.53
N VAL A 23 -6.52 -27.12 18.20
CA VAL A 23 -5.65 -26.29 17.36
C VAL A 23 -6.48 -25.37 16.48
N GLY A 24 -6.04 -24.11 16.34
CA GLY A 24 -6.60 -23.17 15.38
C GLY A 24 -5.96 -23.33 14.01
N ILE A 25 -6.67 -23.93 13.06
CA ILE A 25 -6.20 -24.09 11.69
C ILE A 25 -6.51 -22.83 10.89
N MET A 26 -5.46 -22.20 10.36
CA MET A 26 -5.55 -21.10 9.41
C MET A 26 -5.62 -21.65 7.99
N ALA A 27 -6.72 -21.37 7.31
CA ALA A 27 -6.97 -21.78 5.94
C ALA A 27 -7.40 -20.57 5.08
N GLY A 28 -6.93 -20.54 3.82
CA GLY A 28 -7.33 -19.52 2.84
C GLY A 28 -6.96 -18.08 3.24
N VAL A 29 -7.82 -17.11 2.91
CA VAL A 29 -7.61 -15.66 3.11
C VAL A 29 -7.88 -15.22 4.57
N GLY A 30 -7.46 -16.05 5.54
CA GLY A 30 -7.47 -15.70 6.96
C GLY A 30 -8.62 -16.27 7.80
N VAL A 31 -9.24 -17.38 7.38
CA VAL A 31 -10.25 -18.07 8.19
C VAL A 31 -9.56 -18.96 9.21
N GLN A 32 -9.92 -18.79 10.49
CA GLN A 32 -9.45 -19.64 11.59
C GLN A 32 -10.54 -20.64 11.96
N ILE A 33 -10.22 -21.93 11.86
CA ILE A 33 -11.12 -23.04 12.21
C ILE A 33 -10.51 -23.80 13.38
N GLY A 34 -11.20 -23.81 14.52
CA GLY A 34 -10.78 -24.63 15.66
C GLY A 34 -11.13 -26.10 15.41
N VAL A 35 -10.12 -26.98 15.45
CA VAL A 35 -10.31 -28.42 15.28
C VAL A 35 -9.62 -29.16 16.42
N LEU A 36 -10.27 -30.20 16.92
CA LEU A 36 -9.73 -31.09 17.92
C LEU A 36 -8.98 -32.24 17.22
N LEU A 37 -7.70 -32.38 17.54
CA LEU A 37 -6.75 -33.28 16.90
C LEU A 37 -6.20 -34.26 17.94
N ASP A 38 -6.01 -35.51 17.57
CA ASP A 38 -5.25 -36.48 18.38
C ASP A 38 -3.76 -36.09 18.45
N ALA A 39 -3.25 -35.89 19.66
CA ALA A 39 -1.90 -35.45 19.94
C ALA A 39 -0.84 -36.55 19.75
N ASN A 40 -1.26 -37.82 19.80
CA ASN A 40 -0.38 -38.97 19.74
C ASN A 40 -0.33 -39.60 18.33
N ALA A 41 -1.29 -39.27 17.47
CA ALA A 41 -1.30 -39.75 16.09
C ALA A 41 -0.26 -39.02 15.22
N PRO A 42 0.34 -39.72 14.23
CA PRO A 42 1.26 -39.08 13.28
C PRO A 42 0.52 -38.11 12.37
N VAL A 43 1.15 -36.95 12.11
CA VAL A 43 0.56 -35.85 11.32
C VAL A 43 0.14 -36.27 9.90
N SER A 44 0.82 -37.26 9.30
CA SER A 44 0.47 -37.78 7.96
C SER A 44 -0.94 -38.37 7.88
N VAL A 45 -1.38 -39.10 8.91
CA VAL A 45 -2.68 -39.77 8.95
C VAL A 45 -3.81 -38.76 9.15
N MET A 46 -3.51 -37.65 9.81
CA MET A 46 -4.49 -36.62 10.18
C MET A 46 -4.69 -35.57 9.09
N THR A 47 -3.69 -35.35 8.23
CA THR A 47 -3.71 -34.26 7.23
C THR A 47 -4.81 -34.46 6.18
N GLU A 48 -5.05 -35.69 5.70
CA GLU A 48 -6.08 -35.97 4.69
C GLU A 48 -7.52 -35.83 5.22
N PRO A 49 -7.89 -36.41 6.39
CA PRO A 49 -9.19 -36.15 7.01
C PRO A 49 -9.40 -34.67 7.32
N LEU A 50 -8.37 -33.97 7.79
CA LEU A 50 -8.45 -32.54 8.07
C LEU A 50 -8.75 -31.73 6.82
N LEU A 51 -8.11 -32.04 5.70
CA LEU A 51 -8.37 -31.34 4.45
C LEU A 51 -9.84 -31.47 4.02
N LYS A 52 -10.47 -32.64 4.23
CA LYS A 52 -11.90 -32.85 3.95
C LYS A 52 -12.79 -31.99 4.86
N VAL A 53 -12.51 -31.96 6.17
CA VAL A 53 -13.28 -31.16 7.14
C VAL A 53 -13.09 -29.67 6.90
N VAL A 54 -11.87 -29.23 6.62
CA VAL A 54 -11.58 -27.82 6.32
C VAL A 54 -12.24 -27.40 5.01
N ASN A 55 -12.18 -28.22 3.95
CA ASN A 55 -12.86 -27.91 2.69
C ASN A 55 -14.39 -27.94 2.79
N SER A 56 -14.99 -28.79 3.64
CA SER A 56 -16.43 -28.73 3.89
C SER A 56 -16.82 -27.44 4.62
N ARG A 57 -16.05 -27.03 5.63
CA ARG A 57 -16.25 -25.76 6.33
C ARG A 57 -16.03 -24.54 5.44
N LEU A 58 -14.98 -24.53 4.62
CA LEU A 58 -14.74 -23.44 3.66
C LEU A 58 -15.89 -23.31 2.66
N ARG A 59 -16.46 -24.45 2.20
CA ARG A 59 -17.63 -24.45 1.31
C ARG A 59 -18.90 -23.93 2.01
N GLU A 60 -19.11 -24.25 3.29
CA GLU A 60 -20.19 -23.66 4.11
C GLU A 60 -20.01 -22.15 4.30
N LEU A 61 -18.77 -21.69 4.44
CA LEU A 61 -18.41 -20.27 4.56
C LEU A 61 -18.38 -19.51 3.21
N GLY A 62 -18.56 -20.20 2.07
CA GLY A 62 -18.54 -19.60 0.73
C GLY A 62 -17.14 -19.18 0.24
N GLU A 63 -16.08 -19.66 0.88
CA GLU A 63 -14.68 -19.37 0.54
C GLU A 63 -14.15 -20.42 -0.47
N PRO A 64 -13.24 -20.06 -1.41
CA PRO A 64 -12.65 -21.02 -2.33
C PRO A 64 -12.04 -22.23 -1.59
N PRO A 65 -12.34 -23.46 -2.04
CA PRO A 65 -11.75 -24.65 -1.47
C PRO A 65 -10.24 -24.68 -1.70
N LEU A 66 -9.51 -25.31 -0.79
CA LEU A 66 -8.07 -25.52 -0.93
C LEU A 66 -7.83 -26.62 -1.98
N GLU A 67 -7.49 -26.22 -3.21
CA GLU A 67 -7.15 -27.12 -4.31
C GLU A 67 -5.64 -27.29 -4.45
N ALA A 68 -5.19 -28.54 -4.69
CA ALA A 68 -3.79 -28.85 -4.88
C ALA A 68 -3.29 -28.27 -6.21
N THR A 69 -2.46 -27.23 -6.14
CA THR A 69 -1.90 -26.58 -7.35
C THR A 69 -0.65 -27.34 -7.85
N GLY A 70 -0.85 -28.57 -8.33
CA GLY A 70 0.20 -29.39 -8.97
C GLY A 70 0.60 -30.66 -8.22
N ARG A 71 1.81 -31.18 -8.48
CA ARG A 71 2.40 -32.33 -7.75
C ARG A 71 3.05 -31.83 -6.46
N GLY A 72 2.65 -32.39 -5.33
CA GLY A 72 3.12 -31.97 -4.01
C GLY A 72 2.36 -32.66 -2.89
N ARG A 73 2.70 -32.32 -1.64
CA ARG A 73 2.07 -32.86 -0.44
C ARG A 73 1.48 -31.74 0.41
N TRP A 74 0.34 -32.01 1.03
CA TRP A 74 -0.19 -31.13 2.07
C TRP A 74 0.61 -31.32 3.35
N ALA A 75 0.98 -30.22 3.99
CA ALA A 75 1.63 -30.25 5.29
C ALA A 75 1.04 -29.18 6.20
N LEU A 76 1.00 -29.50 7.49
CA LEU A 76 0.78 -28.51 8.54
C LEU A 76 2.08 -27.73 8.73
N CYS A 77 1.97 -26.41 8.80
CA CYS A 77 3.07 -25.51 9.05
C CYS A 77 2.81 -24.73 10.35
N LEU A 78 3.87 -24.44 11.09
CA LEU A 78 3.82 -23.47 12.19
C LEU A 78 3.56 -22.06 11.64
N VAL A 79 3.25 -21.11 12.53
CA VAL A 79 3.07 -19.69 12.17
C VAL A 79 4.31 -19.10 11.49
N ASP A 80 5.50 -19.62 11.82
CA ASP A 80 6.78 -19.21 11.23
C ASP A 80 7.01 -19.79 9.81
N GLY A 81 6.08 -20.60 9.31
CA GLY A 81 6.14 -21.18 7.97
C GLY A 81 6.99 -22.45 7.85
N SER A 82 7.58 -22.93 8.94
CA SER A 82 8.29 -24.21 8.96
C SER A 82 7.30 -25.39 8.90
N PRO A 83 7.50 -26.36 7.99
CA PRO A 83 6.61 -27.51 7.88
C PRO A 83 6.84 -28.50 9.03
N LEU A 84 5.75 -29.00 9.62
CA LEU A 84 5.79 -30.09 10.58
C LEU A 84 6.25 -31.38 9.89
N ARG A 85 6.98 -32.21 10.63
CA ARG A 85 7.41 -33.53 10.19
C ARG A 85 6.21 -34.47 10.16
N ALA A 86 5.92 -35.02 8.99
CA ALA A 86 4.74 -35.87 8.77
C ALA A 86 4.77 -37.21 9.54
N THR A 87 5.97 -37.67 9.94
CA THR A 87 6.17 -38.94 10.66
C THR A 87 6.11 -38.81 12.17
N GLN A 88 6.12 -37.59 12.71
CA GLN A 88 6.10 -37.31 14.15
C GLN A 88 4.70 -36.91 14.61
N SER A 89 4.43 -37.10 15.88
CA SER A 89 3.17 -36.67 16.51
C SER A 89 3.18 -35.17 16.82
N LEU A 90 2.03 -34.59 17.16
CA LEU A 90 1.92 -33.19 17.57
C LEU A 90 2.60 -32.94 18.92
N THR A 91 2.56 -33.93 19.83
CA THR A 91 3.21 -33.86 21.14
C THR A 91 4.73 -33.83 21.03
N GLU A 92 5.31 -34.62 20.11
CA GLU A 92 6.76 -34.64 19.86
C GLU A 92 7.30 -33.35 19.23
N GLN A 93 6.42 -32.60 18.56
CA GLN A 93 6.76 -31.31 17.94
C GLN A 93 6.33 -30.12 18.80
N GLU A 94 6.02 -30.37 20.08
CA GLU A 94 5.67 -29.37 21.10
C GLU A 94 4.51 -28.45 20.69
N VAL A 95 3.51 -28.99 19.99
CA VAL A 95 2.28 -28.25 19.67
C VAL A 95 1.30 -28.37 20.83
N TYR A 96 0.88 -27.22 21.37
CA TYR A 96 0.01 -27.14 22.54
C TYR A 96 -1.40 -26.66 22.18
N ASP A 97 -2.31 -26.78 23.16
CA ASP A 97 -3.68 -26.29 23.04
C ASP A 97 -3.72 -24.79 22.77
N GLY A 98 -4.46 -24.39 21.74
CA GLY A 98 -4.62 -23.01 21.31
C GLY A 98 -3.60 -22.54 20.27
N ASP A 99 -2.63 -23.39 19.90
CA ASP A 99 -1.67 -23.06 18.85
C ASP A 99 -2.35 -22.88 17.49
N ARG A 100 -1.71 -22.07 16.64
CA ARG A 100 -2.20 -21.75 15.31
C ARG A 100 -1.33 -22.44 14.27
N LEU A 101 -1.93 -23.32 13.49
CA LEU A 101 -1.25 -24.02 12.40
C LEU A 101 -1.81 -23.58 11.05
N TRP A 102 -0.95 -23.51 10.04
CA TRP A 102 -1.34 -23.22 8.67
C TRP A 102 -1.39 -24.53 7.88
N ILE A 103 -2.44 -24.73 7.08
CA ILE A 103 -2.42 -25.78 6.05
C ILE A 103 -1.86 -25.17 4.78
N ARG A 104 -0.70 -25.67 4.34
CA ARG A 104 -0.06 -25.23 3.10
C ARG A 104 0.23 -26.41 2.19
N PHE A 105 -0.02 -26.22 0.90
CA PHE A 105 0.45 -27.14 -0.11
C PHE A 105 1.94 -26.91 -0.34
N ILE A 106 2.76 -27.92 -0.05
CA ILE A 106 4.19 -27.89 -0.36
C ILE A 106 4.36 -28.55 -1.73
N PRO A 107 4.65 -27.77 -2.79
CA PRO A 107 4.95 -28.35 -4.09
C PRO A 107 6.23 -29.16 -3.99
N ASP A 108 6.29 -30.28 -4.70
CA ASP A 108 7.49 -31.10 -4.73
C ASP A 108 8.65 -30.30 -5.35
N THR A 109 9.78 -30.24 -4.65
CA THR A 109 10.95 -29.44 -5.04
C THR A 109 11.82 -30.12 -6.08
N GLU A 110 11.50 -31.35 -6.50
CA GLU A 110 12.19 -32.01 -7.59
C GLU A 110 11.77 -31.42 -8.96
N LYS A 111 12.16 -30.16 -9.18
CA LYS A 111 12.22 -29.59 -10.53
C LYS A 111 13.49 -30.10 -11.19
N ARG A 112 13.33 -31.08 -12.09
CA ARG A 112 14.38 -31.46 -13.03
C ARG A 112 14.77 -30.21 -13.82
N SER A 113 15.89 -29.60 -13.44
CA SER A 113 16.47 -28.51 -14.21
C SER A 113 16.73 -29.06 -15.60
N GLN A 114 16.06 -28.51 -16.61
CA GLN A 114 16.36 -28.89 -17.99
C GLN A 114 17.84 -28.56 -18.23
N VAL A 115 18.62 -29.58 -18.56
CA VAL A 115 20.00 -29.39 -19.01
C VAL A 115 19.89 -28.79 -20.41
N ILE A 116 20.10 -27.48 -20.50
CA ILE A 116 20.09 -26.77 -21.77
C ILE A 116 21.51 -26.85 -22.33
N GLU A 117 21.70 -27.59 -23.42
CA GLU A 117 23.02 -27.86 -24.03
C GLU A 117 23.66 -26.63 -24.68
N HIS A 118 22.84 -25.63 -25.01
CA HIS A 118 23.28 -24.41 -25.68
C HIS A 118 23.15 -23.17 -24.77
N ILE A 119 24.27 -22.47 -24.59
CA ILE A 119 24.38 -21.28 -23.73
C ILE A 119 23.40 -20.16 -24.18
N SER A 120 23.17 -20.00 -25.49
CA SER A 120 22.24 -19.00 -26.03
C SER A 120 20.78 -19.24 -25.59
N THR A 121 20.31 -20.50 -25.62
CA THR A 121 18.96 -20.88 -25.18
C THR A 121 18.82 -20.77 -23.66
N ALA A 122 19.89 -21.05 -22.91
CA ALA A 122 19.90 -20.87 -21.46
C ALA A 122 19.76 -19.40 -21.07
N VAL A 123 20.45 -18.49 -21.78
CA VAL A 123 20.34 -17.04 -21.56
C VAL A 123 18.95 -16.54 -21.98
N ALA A 124 18.44 -16.93 -23.15
CA ALA A 124 17.11 -16.53 -23.61
C ALA A 124 15.99 -16.99 -22.65
N SER A 125 16.07 -18.22 -22.14
CA SER A 125 15.10 -18.75 -21.16
C SER A 125 15.21 -18.09 -19.78
N ASN A 126 16.41 -17.63 -19.40
CA ASN A 126 16.59 -16.88 -18.15
C ASN A 126 16.13 -15.43 -18.29
N LEU A 127 16.34 -14.80 -19.45
CA LEU A 127 15.81 -13.47 -19.73
C LEU A 127 14.28 -13.50 -19.79
N SER A 128 13.66 -14.46 -20.47
CA SER A 128 12.19 -14.54 -20.53
C SER A 128 11.53 -14.83 -19.18
N LYS A 129 12.25 -15.45 -18.24
CA LYS A 129 11.79 -15.62 -16.85
C LYS A 129 11.92 -14.35 -16.01
N ARG A 130 12.86 -13.47 -16.32
CA ARG A 130 13.13 -12.24 -15.56
C ARG A 130 12.42 -11.02 -16.13
N PHE A 131 12.19 -10.98 -17.44
CA PHE A 131 11.57 -9.87 -18.13
C PHE A 131 10.19 -10.27 -18.64
N ALA A 132 9.17 -9.66 -18.05
CA ALA A 132 7.81 -9.77 -18.56
C ALA A 132 7.72 -9.14 -19.97
N SER A 133 6.90 -9.72 -20.84
CA SER A 133 6.56 -9.12 -22.13
C SER A 133 6.02 -7.71 -21.95
N ILE A 134 6.30 -6.81 -22.90
CA ILE A 134 5.82 -5.42 -22.86
C ILE A 134 4.28 -5.44 -22.83
N ASP A 135 3.73 -5.03 -21.68
CA ASP A 135 2.30 -4.88 -21.48
C ASP A 135 1.85 -3.54 -22.09
N PRO A 136 0.77 -3.50 -22.90
CA PRO A 136 0.20 -2.25 -23.42
C PRO A 136 -0.09 -1.22 -22.31
N VAL A 137 -0.40 -1.65 -21.08
CA VAL A 137 -0.61 -0.75 -19.94
C VAL A 137 0.65 0.03 -19.60
N VAL A 138 1.82 -0.63 -19.63
CA VAL A 138 3.10 0.01 -19.33
C VAL A 138 3.46 1.01 -20.43
N ALA A 139 3.19 0.66 -21.70
CA ALA A 139 3.44 1.55 -22.82
C ALA A 139 2.65 2.87 -22.71
N VAL A 140 1.37 2.81 -22.33
CA VAL A 140 0.54 4.00 -22.12
C VAL A 140 1.05 4.85 -20.94
N GLN A 141 1.48 4.22 -19.85
CA GLN A 141 2.06 4.93 -18.70
C GLN A 141 3.34 5.68 -19.07
N VAL A 142 4.24 5.05 -19.83
CA VAL A 142 5.47 5.69 -20.30
C VAL A 142 5.14 6.86 -21.23
N GLY A 143 4.22 6.68 -22.19
CA GLY A 143 3.79 7.76 -23.07
C GLY A 143 3.19 8.95 -22.31
N ALA A 144 2.33 8.69 -21.32
CA ALA A 144 1.78 9.73 -20.47
C ALA A 144 2.86 10.47 -19.65
N SER A 145 3.87 9.74 -19.16
CA SER A 145 4.98 10.35 -18.42
C SER A 145 5.84 11.25 -19.32
N MET A 146 6.08 10.87 -20.58
CA MET A 146 6.82 11.69 -21.55
C MET A 146 6.07 12.99 -21.85
N VAL A 147 4.75 12.93 -22.04
CA VAL A 147 3.92 14.13 -22.25
C VAL A 147 3.94 15.02 -21.01
N ALA A 148 3.78 14.44 -19.82
CA ALA A 148 3.83 15.18 -18.56
C ALA A 148 5.16 15.92 -18.38
N ILE A 149 6.29 15.27 -18.67
CA ILE A 149 7.62 15.90 -18.64
C ILE A 149 7.70 17.03 -19.67
N GLY A 150 7.22 16.80 -20.91
CA GLY A 150 7.18 17.82 -21.95
C GLY A 150 6.41 19.07 -21.54
N VAL A 151 5.24 18.90 -20.92
CA VAL A 151 4.41 20.02 -20.41
C VAL A 151 5.12 20.79 -19.30
N VAL A 152 5.79 20.09 -18.37
CA VAL A 152 6.55 20.73 -17.29
C VAL A 152 7.73 21.51 -17.85
N LEU A 153 8.49 20.94 -18.79
CA LEU A 153 9.60 21.62 -19.46
C LEU A 153 9.12 22.84 -20.24
N ALA A 154 8.04 22.72 -21.01
CA ALA A 154 7.43 23.84 -21.73
C ALA A 154 7.00 24.97 -20.77
N SER A 155 6.41 24.62 -19.63
CA SER A 155 6.04 25.59 -18.58
C SER A 155 7.27 26.29 -17.99
N GLY A 156 8.36 25.54 -17.78
CA GLY A 156 9.63 26.10 -17.33
C GLY A 156 10.24 27.09 -18.33
N VAL A 157 10.20 26.76 -19.63
CA VAL A 157 10.66 27.66 -20.70
C VAL A 157 9.81 28.93 -20.77
N LEU A 158 8.47 28.82 -20.64
CA LEU A 158 7.58 29.99 -20.60
C LEU A 158 7.85 30.89 -19.40
N GLY A 159 8.07 30.29 -18.22
CA GLY A 159 8.46 31.03 -17.01
C GLY A 159 9.81 31.73 -17.17
N TRP A 160 10.80 31.05 -17.76
CA TRP A 160 12.09 31.64 -18.07
C TRP A 160 11.99 32.79 -19.08
N TRP A 161 11.17 32.62 -20.12
CA TRP A 161 10.94 33.67 -21.10
C TRP A 161 10.28 34.90 -20.47
N ARG A 162 9.29 34.70 -19.59
CA ARG A 162 8.63 35.78 -18.81
C ARG A 162 9.60 36.57 -17.94
N TRP A 163 10.66 35.93 -17.44
CA TRP A 163 11.70 36.58 -16.66
C TRP A 163 12.52 37.57 -17.49
N HIS A 164 12.89 37.19 -18.72
CA HIS A 164 13.67 38.05 -19.60
C HIS A 164 12.82 39.06 -20.38
N HIS A 165 11.57 38.72 -20.71
CA HIS A 165 10.73 39.49 -21.60
C HIS A 165 9.37 39.76 -20.93
N ASN A 166 9.02 41.04 -20.78
CA ASN A 166 7.75 41.46 -20.21
C ASN A 166 6.64 41.47 -21.26
N THR A 167 6.37 40.32 -21.89
CA THR A 167 5.36 40.16 -22.93
C THR A 167 4.16 39.38 -22.42
N TRP A 168 2.96 39.78 -22.86
CA TRP A 168 1.70 39.15 -22.46
C TRP A 168 1.46 37.77 -23.11
N LEU A 169 2.28 37.42 -24.10
CA LEU A 169 2.22 36.14 -24.82
C LEU A 169 2.40 34.95 -23.86
N THR A 170 3.30 35.07 -22.88
CA THR A 170 3.56 34.00 -21.91
C THR A 170 2.32 33.63 -21.11
N THR A 171 1.53 34.62 -20.68
CA THR A 171 0.26 34.41 -19.97
C THR A 171 -0.77 33.71 -20.85
N ILE A 172 -0.89 34.12 -22.11
CA ILE A 172 -1.83 33.53 -23.07
C ILE A 172 -1.45 32.06 -23.33
N PHE A 173 -0.21 31.79 -23.73
CA PHE A 173 0.24 30.42 -24.01
C PHE A 173 0.19 29.51 -22.78
N ALA A 174 0.62 30.00 -21.60
CA ALA A 174 0.56 29.21 -20.38
C ALA A 174 -0.89 28.90 -19.98
N SER A 175 -1.82 29.86 -20.12
CA SER A 175 -3.23 29.63 -19.82
C SER A 175 -3.88 28.62 -20.76
N VAL A 176 -3.58 28.69 -22.07
CA VAL A 176 -4.07 27.72 -23.06
C VAL A 176 -3.55 26.32 -22.76
N VAL A 177 -2.25 26.16 -22.49
CA VAL A 177 -1.66 24.87 -22.12
C VAL A 177 -2.27 24.32 -20.83
N ALA A 178 -2.45 25.17 -19.81
CA ALA A 178 -3.07 24.78 -18.54
C ALA A 178 -4.50 24.27 -18.75
N VAL A 179 -5.33 25.02 -19.48
CA VAL A 179 -6.73 24.64 -19.75
C VAL A 179 -6.80 23.34 -20.54
N LEU A 180 -5.97 23.17 -21.58
CA LEU A 180 -5.96 21.94 -22.39
C LEU A 180 -5.55 20.72 -21.57
N VAL A 181 -4.45 20.80 -20.81
CA VAL A 181 -3.95 19.67 -20.01
C VAL A 181 -4.93 19.30 -18.90
N LEU A 182 -5.54 20.29 -18.22
CA LEU A 182 -6.53 20.03 -17.19
C LEU A 182 -7.84 19.46 -17.77
N ALA A 183 -8.30 19.96 -18.92
CA ALA A 183 -9.48 19.42 -19.60
C ALA A 183 -9.25 17.95 -20.00
N VAL A 184 -8.10 17.63 -20.61
CA VAL A 184 -7.74 16.25 -20.96
C VAL A 184 -7.66 15.38 -19.71
N SER A 185 -7.04 15.88 -18.64
CA SER A 185 -6.94 15.14 -17.36
C SER A 185 -8.32 14.82 -16.77
N LEU A 186 -9.24 15.80 -16.75
CA LEU A 186 -10.60 15.62 -16.25
C LEU A 186 -11.41 14.65 -17.11
N LEU A 187 -11.29 14.75 -18.44
CA LEU A 187 -11.93 13.81 -19.36
C LEU A 187 -11.43 12.38 -19.16
N LEU A 188 -10.12 12.20 -18.94
CA LEU A 188 -9.54 10.89 -18.62
C LEU A 188 -10.05 10.37 -17.27
N LEU A 189 -10.11 11.22 -16.23
CA LEU A 189 -10.67 10.84 -14.93
C LEU A 189 -12.14 10.40 -15.04
N MET A 190 -12.96 11.12 -15.81
CA MET A 190 -14.37 10.79 -16.03
C MET A 190 -14.56 9.48 -16.79
N ARG A 191 -13.66 9.16 -17.72
CA ARG A 191 -13.74 7.95 -18.55
C ARG A 191 -13.09 6.74 -17.90
N ALA A 192 -12.25 6.92 -16.87
CA ALA A 192 -11.44 5.87 -16.30
C ALA A 192 -12.27 4.85 -15.50
N LYS A 193 -12.43 3.65 -16.08
CA LYS A 193 -13.10 2.50 -15.46
C LYS A 193 -12.13 1.58 -14.71
N THR A 194 -10.85 1.58 -15.09
CA THR A 194 -9.82 0.71 -14.53
C THR A 194 -8.79 1.50 -13.72
N ASP A 195 -8.15 0.86 -12.74
CA ASP A 195 -7.08 1.47 -11.94
C ASP A 195 -5.87 1.97 -12.76
N PRO A 196 -5.36 1.28 -13.79
CA PRO A 196 -4.27 1.80 -14.61
C PRO A 196 -4.64 3.07 -15.38
N ASP A 197 -5.85 3.17 -15.92
CA ASP A 197 -6.31 4.38 -16.61
C ASP A 197 -6.35 5.57 -15.66
N ARG A 198 -6.79 5.33 -14.41
CA ARG A 198 -6.80 6.37 -13.38
C ARG A 198 -5.38 6.84 -13.03
N ARG A 199 -4.36 5.96 -13.08
CA ARG A 199 -2.95 6.36 -12.81
C ARG A 199 -2.43 7.31 -13.89
N VAL A 200 -2.76 7.04 -15.15
CA VAL A 200 -2.41 7.91 -16.28
C VAL A 200 -3.05 9.28 -16.12
N ALA A 201 -4.32 9.29 -15.74
CA ALA A 201 -5.07 10.52 -15.53
C ALA A 201 -4.50 11.36 -14.35
N ASP A 202 -4.06 10.72 -13.26
CA ASP A 202 -3.36 11.40 -12.16
C ASP A 202 -2.04 12.05 -12.61
N ILE A 203 -1.24 11.35 -13.42
CA ILE A 203 0.04 11.87 -13.94
C ILE A 203 -0.21 13.13 -14.77
N MET A 204 -1.22 13.09 -15.64
CA MET A 204 -1.60 14.24 -16.45
C MET A 204 -2.10 15.40 -15.59
N LEU A 205 -2.93 15.11 -14.57
CA LEU A 205 -3.45 16.12 -13.66
C LEU A 205 -2.33 16.82 -12.88
N MET A 206 -1.34 16.05 -12.40
CA MET A 206 -0.15 16.61 -11.74
C MET A 206 0.66 17.51 -12.68
N SER A 207 0.84 17.10 -13.94
CA SER A 207 1.57 17.90 -14.93
C SER A 207 0.88 19.22 -15.26
N GLY A 208 -0.46 19.27 -15.19
CA GLY A 208 -1.27 20.47 -15.44
C GLY A 208 -1.18 21.54 -14.35
N LEU A 209 -0.69 21.20 -13.15
CA LEU A 209 -0.50 22.17 -12.06
C LEU A 209 0.61 23.19 -12.37
N ALA A 210 1.67 22.75 -13.06
CA ALA A 210 2.80 23.62 -13.43
C ALA A 210 2.41 24.76 -14.38
N PRO A 211 1.79 24.51 -15.55
CA PRO A 211 1.39 25.59 -16.46
C PRO A 211 0.34 26.50 -15.83
N LEU A 212 -0.55 25.97 -14.99
CA LEU A 212 -1.55 26.77 -14.28
C LEU A 212 -0.91 27.76 -13.29
N ALA A 213 0.10 27.32 -12.54
CA ALA A 213 0.85 28.20 -11.64
C ALA A 213 1.61 29.29 -12.41
N VAL A 214 2.24 28.94 -13.54
CA VAL A 214 2.96 29.90 -14.40
C VAL A 214 1.98 30.90 -15.03
N ALA A 215 0.82 30.45 -15.49
CA ALA A 215 -0.21 31.33 -16.05
C ALA A 215 -0.72 32.34 -15.01
N ALA A 216 -0.99 31.88 -13.78
CA ALA A 216 -1.41 32.73 -12.68
C ALA A 216 -0.32 33.74 -12.26
N ALA A 217 0.94 33.30 -12.22
CA ALA A 217 2.06 34.18 -11.91
C ALA A 217 2.32 35.24 -13.00
N ALA A 218 2.05 34.91 -14.26
CA ALA A 218 2.26 35.82 -15.39
C ALA A 218 1.10 36.81 -15.62
N ALA A 219 -0.06 36.62 -14.98
CA ALA A 219 -1.25 37.45 -15.19
C ALA A 219 -1.07 38.93 -14.80
N PRO A 220 -0.42 39.29 -13.67
CA PRO A 220 -0.22 40.68 -13.29
C PRO A 220 0.79 41.39 -14.21
N PRO A 221 0.44 42.56 -14.75
CA PRO A 221 1.37 43.38 -15.50
C PRO A 221 2.45 43.95 -14.55
N GLY A 222 3.71 43.87 -14.97
CA GLY A 222 4.84 44.46 -14.25
C GLY A 222 6.09 43.58 -14.18
N PRO A 223 7.19 44.11 -13.61
CA PRO A 223 8.41 43.35 -13.35
C PRO A 223 8.15 42.17 -12.42
N VAL A 224 8.99 41.14 -12.54
CA VAL A 224 8.92 39.95 -11.68
C VAL A 224 9.12 40.33 -10.21
N GLY A 225 8.16 39.97 -9.37
CA GLY A 225 8.12 40.44 -7.99
C GLY A 225 7.17 39.65 -7.09
N SER A 226 7.04 40.10 -5.84
CA SER A 226 6.20 39.43 -4.84
C SER A 226 4.72 39.24 -5.25
N PRO A 227 4.04 40.16 -5.96
CA PRO A 227 2.63 39.97 -6.29
C PRO A 227 2.39 38.78 -7.23
N GLN A 228 3.32 38.54 -8.15
CA GLN A 228 3.26 37.41 -9.09
C GLN A 228 3.47 36.07 -8.37
N ALA A 229 4.40 36.03 -7.40
CA ALA A 229 4.62 34.85 -6.57
C ALA A 229 3.37 34.51 -5.73
N VAL A 230 2.74 35.52 -5.11
CA VAL A 230 1.52 35.33 -4.31
C VAL A 230 0.40 34.73 -5.16
N LEU A 231 0.17 35.24 -6.37
CA LEU A 231 -0.88 34.71 -7.26
C LEU A 231 -0.53 33.32 -7.81
N GLY A 232 0.70 33.08 -8.24
CA GLY A 232 1.13 31.77 -8.72
C GLY A 232 0.97 30.67 -7.68
N PHE A 233 1.55 30.85 -6.49
CA PHE A 233 1.47 29.88 -5.39
C PHE A 233 0.07 29.82 -4.76
N GLY A 234 -0.64 30.94 -4.71
CA GLY A 234 -2.03 30.98 -4.23
C GLY A 234 -2.94 30.13 -5.09
N VAL A 235 -2.95 30.34 -6.41
CA VAL A 235 -3.78 29.53 -7.33
C VAL A 235 -3.32 28.07 -7.33
N LEU A 236 -2.01 27.79 -7.26
CA LEU A 236 -1.49 26.43 -7.13
C LEU A 236 -2.02 25.72 -5.87
N SER A 237 -2.11 26.43 -4.74
CA SER A 237 -2.63 25.87 -3.48
C SER A 237 -4.13 25.52 -3.58
N VAL A 238 -4.93 26.37 -4.23
CA VAL A 238 -6.36 26.13 -4.48
C VAL A 238 -6.56 24.97 -5.46
N ALA A 239 -5.79 24.93 -6.54
CA ALA A 239 -5.84 23.84 -7.51
C ALA A 239 -5.43 22.50 -6.88
N ALA A 240 -4.38 22.48 -6.05
CA ALA A 240 -3.92 21.27 -5.38
C ALA A 240 -4.89 20.77 -4.29
N THR A 241 -5.54 21.66 -3.54
CA THR A 241 -6.59 21.29 -2.58
C THR A 241 -7.82 20.74 -3.28
N LEU A 242 -8.21 21.33 -4.41
CA LEU A 242 -9.31 20.84 -5.23
C LEU A 242 -9.01 19.45 -5.81
N ALA A 243 -7.80 19.25 -6.35
CA ALA A 243 -7.33 17.96 -6.83
C ALA A 243 -7.32 16.90 -5.71
N LEU A 244 -6.87 17.27 -4.51
CA LEU A 244 -6.89 16.36 -3.36
C LEU A 244 -8.33 15.95 -3.01
N ARG A 245 -9.29 16.88 -3.05
CA ARG A 245 -10.70 16.63 -2.73
C ARG A 245 -11.37 15.71 -3.75
N PHE A 246 -11.03 15.82 -5.03
CA PHE A 246 -11.64 15.00 -6.07
C PHE A 246 -11.00 13.62 -6.22
N THR A 247 -9.69 13.50 -6.07
CA THR A 247 -8.99 12.24 -6.36
C THR A 247 -8.90 11.33 -5.13
N GLY A 248 -8.80 11.88 -3.90
CA GLY A 248 -8.68 11.10 -2.66
C GLY A 248 -7.48 10.15 -2.60
N ARG A 249 -6.55 10.25 -3.56
CA ARG A 249 -5.41 9.34 -3.77
C ARG A 249 -4.10 10.14 -3.76
N ARG A 250 -2.98 9.47 -3.44
CA ARG A 250 -1.65 10.11 -3.31
C ARG A 250 -1.64 11.32 -2.36
N LEU A 251 -2.31 11.17 -1.21
CA LEU A 251 -2.51 12.25 -0.23
C LEU A 251 -1.19 12.95 0.13
N GLY A 252 -0.10 12.20 0.32
CA GLY A 252 1.20 12.76 0.69
C GLY A 252 1.74 13.81 -0.30
N ILE A 253 1.65 13.56 -1.61
CA ILE A 253 2.22 14.46 -2.62
C ILE A 253 1.40 15.76 -2.69
N TYR A 254 0.07 15.65 -2.75
CA TYR A 254 -0.80 16.84 -2.77
C TYR A 254 -0.70 17.65 -1.48
N THR A 255 -0.62 17.02 -0.30
CA THR A 255 -0.41 17.75 0.96
C THR A 255 0.95 18.45 1.03
N ALA A 256 2.00 17.85 0.46
CA ALA A 256 3.31 18.50 0.36
C ALA A 256 3.25 19.73 -0.56
N ILE A 257 2.60 19.62 -1.73
CA ILE A 257 2.42 20.75 -2.65
C ILE A 257 1.62 21.87 -1.99
N VAL A 258 0.52 21.55 -1.30
CA VAL A 258 -0.31 22.53 -0.60
C VAL A 258 0.48 23.25 0.50
N THR A 259 1.20 22.51 1.35
CA THR A 259 1.97 23.11 2.45
C THR A 259 3.09 24.03 1.94
N ILE A 260 3.87 23.58 0.95
CA ILE A 260 4.92 24.41 0.32
C ILE A 260 4.31 25.66 -0.31
N SER A 261 3.19 25.52 -1.02
CA SER A 261 2.53 26.65 -1.71
C SER A 261 1.96 27.67 -0.72
N VAL A 262 1.37 27.22 0.38
CA VAL A 262 0.85 28.12 1.44
C VAL A 262 1.99 28.88 2.11
N VAL A 263 3.09 28.20 2.45
CA VAL A 263 4.27 28.85 3.04
C VAL A 263 4.86 29.88 2.06
N ALA A 264 4.99 29.53 0.77
CA ALA A 264 5.47 30.44 -0.26
C ALA A 264 4.55 31.66 -0.46
N THR A 265 3.23 31.45 -0.40
CA THR A 265 2.22 32.52 -0.50
C THR A 265 2.33 33.49 0.69
N LEU A 266 2.45 32.95 1.92
CA LEU A 266 2.64 33.76 3.13
C LEU A 266 3.97 34.54 3.10
N ALA A 267 5.04 33.94 2.61
CA ALA A 267 6.33 34.62 2.44
C ALA A 267 6.24 35.75 1.39
N GLY A 268 5.53 35.53 0.29
CA GLY A 268 5.28 36.55 -0.74
C GLY A 268 4.46 37.73 -0.20
N LEU A 269 3.41 37.45 0.59
CA LEU A 269 2.59 38.46 1.26
C LEU A 269 3.40 39.23 2.31
N ALA A 270 4.21 38.55 3.12
CA ALA A 270 5.08 39.19 4.10
C ALA A 270 6.08 40.14 3.41
N ARG A 271 6.64 39.75 2.25
CA ARG A 271 7.50 40.64 1.45
C ARG A 271 6.74 41.85 0.92
N MET A 272 5.47 41.69 0.52
CA MET A 272 4.64 42.78 0.02
C MET A 272 4.25 43.78 1.12
N VAL A 273 3.92 43.30 2.32
CA VAL A 273 3.46 44.14 3.44
C VAL A 273 4.61 44.76 4.22
N ALA A 274 5.68 44.00 4.47
CA ALA A 274 6.77 44.42 5.37
C ALA A 274 8.04 44.90 4.65
N ALA A 275 8.08 44.85 3.30
CA ALA A 275 9.29 45.15 2.49
C ALA A 275 10.56 44.47 3.03
N ALA A 276 10.40 43.28 3.64
CA ALA A 276 11.43 42.64 4.42
C ALA A 276 12.63 42.19 3.56
N GLY A 277 13.84 42.31 4.13
CA GLY A 277 15.07 41.84 3.50
C GLY A 277 15.03 40.33 3.19
N ALA A 278 15.85 39.89 2.24
CA ALA A 278 15.91 38.48 1.85
C ALA A 278 16.22 37.55 3.04
N VAL A 279 17.16 37.97 3.90
CA VAL A 279 17.60 37.20 5.07
C VAL A 279 16.47 36.98 6.09
N THR A 280 15.64 37.99 6.33
CA THR A 280 14.48 37.89 7.23
C THR A 280 13.38 36.98 6.68
N LEU A 281 13.20 36.92 5.36
CA LEU A 281 12.25 35.99 4.73
C LEU A 281 12.75 34.55 4.78
N PHE A 282 14.04 34.30 4.51
CA PHE A 282 14.60 32.95 4.60
C PHE A 282 14.58 32.42 6.04
N SER A 283 14.98 33.23 7.02
CA SER A 283 14.95 32.83 8.44
C SER A 283 13.53 32.54 8.94
N SER A 284 12.55 33.40 8.63
CA SER A 284 11.15 33.13 8.99
C SER A 284 10.57 31.90 8.30
N THR A 285 10.92 31.66 7.03
CA THR A 285 10.45 30.48 6.28
C THR A 285 11.02 29.18 6.85
N VAL A 286 12.30 29.17 7.22
CA VAL A 286 12.94 28.02 7.89
C VAL A 286 12.31 27.80 9.27
N LEU A 287 12.09 28.86 10.05
CA LEU A 287 11.46 28.76 11.36
C LEU A 287 10.03 28.20 11.24
N ALA A 288 9.24 28.66 10.27
CA ALA A 288 7.92 28.10 9.98
C ALA A 288 8.00 26.61 9.61
N SER A 289 8.97 26.22 8.78
CA SER A 289 9.18 24.83 8.38
C SER A 289 9.50 23.93 9.59
N VAL A 290 10.34 24.39 10.52
CA VAL A 290 10.66 23.66 11.75
C VAL A 290 9.43 23.56 12.66
N LEU A 291 8.65 24.63 12.82
CA LEU A 291 7.40 24.59 13.59
C LEU A 291 6.39 23.61 12.98
N LEU A 292 6.26 23.59 11.65
CA LEU A 292 5.42 22.64 10.92
C LEU A 292 5.87 21.19 11.15
N TYR A 293 7.18 20.94 11.19
CA TYR A 293 7.72 19.61 11.50
C TYR A 293 7.33 19.15 12.92
N HIS A 294 7.43 20.03 13.91
CA HIS A 294 7.02 19.73 15.28
C HIS A 294 5.49 19.59 15.45
N ALA A 295 4.71 20.33 14.67
CA ALA A 295 3.24 20.28 14.69
C ALA A 295 2.65 19.15 13.84
N ALA A 296 3.45 18.48 13.00
CA ALA A 296 3.02 17.42 12.08
C ALA A 296 2.11 16.34 12.71
N PRO A 297 2.39 15.77 13.90
CA PRO A 297 1.50 14.79 14.51
C PRO A 297 0.12 15.36 14.87
N ARG A 298 0.04 16.62 15.32
CA ARG A 298 -1.24 17.28 15.66
C ARG A 298 -2.04 17.68 14.43
N CYS A 299 -1.36 18.11 13.37
CA CYS A 299 -2.00 18.49 12.11
C CYS A 299 -2.62 17.28 11.39
N ARG A 300 -2.09 16.07 11.61
CA ARG A 300 -2.66 14.84 11.05
C ARG A 300 -4.07 14.56 11.60
N ASP A 301 -4.30 14.82 12.88
CA ASP A 301 -5.57 14.52 13.55
C ASP A 301 -6.68 15.51 13.18
N GLY A 302 -6.33 16.75 12.80
CA GLY A 302 -7.29 17.79 12.41
C GLY A 302 -7.75 17.73 10.95
N TRP A 303 -7.14 16.90 10.09
CA TRP A 303 -7.49 16.87 8.67
C TRP A 303 -8.74 16.01 8.39
N PRO A 304 -9.81 16.58 7.80
CA PRO A 304 -11.04 15.86 7.46
C PRO A 304 -10.79 14.94 6.25
N GLY A 305 -10.20 13.79 6.51
CA GLY A 305 -9.80 12.81 5.48
C GLY A 305 -8.86 11.74 6.03
N TYR A 306 -8.06 12.07 7.05
CA TYR A 306 -7.35 11.10 7.88
C TYR A 306 -8.26 10.59 9.01
N GLY A 307 -9.50 10.27 8.70
CA GLY A 307 -10.37 9.56 9.64
C GLY A 307 -9.66 8.29 10.08
N CYS A 308 -9.33 8.23 11.37
CA CYS A 308 -8.73 7.09 12.06
C CYS A 308 -9.50 5.81 11.73
N ARG A 309 -9.03 5.06 10.72
CA ARG A 309 -9.63 3.78 10.34
C ARG A 309 -8.94 2.57 11.00
N CYS A 310 -7.91 2.76 11.84
CA CYS A 310 -7.14 1.63 12.39
C CYS A 310 -6.68 1.74 13.86
N PHE A 311 -7.16 2.69 14.66
CA PHE A 311 -6.82 2.68 16.10
C PHE A 311 -8.08 2.88 16.95
N ARG A 312 -8.90 1.83 17.02
CA ARG A 312 -9.84 1.70 18.13
C ARG A 312 -9.08 0.96 19.23
N PRO A 313 -8.76 1.57 20.38
CA PRO A 313 -8.22 0.82 21.51
C PRO A 313 -9.22 -0.29 21.84
N ARG A 314 -8.72 -1.53 22.01
CA ARG A 314 -9.50 -2.66 22.52
C ARG A 314 -10.22 -2.21 23.79
N PRO A 315 -11.56 -2.33 23.89
CA PRO A 315 -12.18 -2.28 25.20
C PRO A 315 -11.66 -3.49 26.00
N ALA A 316 -11.19 -3.24 27.22
CA ALA A 316 -10.93 -4.28 28.20
C ALA A 316 -12.28 -4.90 28.60
N GLY A 317 -12.72 -5.91 27.83
CA GLY A 317 -13.97 -6.60 28.04
C GLY A 317 -14.26 -7.53 26.88
N GLY A 318 -14.25 -8.83 27.15
CA GLY A 318 -14.46 -9.88 26.16
C GLY A 318 -15.81 -9.74 25.46
N SER A 319 -15.78 -9.27 24.21
CA SER A 319 -16.93 -9.38 23.31
C SER A 319 -16.44 -9.89 21.96
N SER A 320 -16.94 -11.07 21.59
CA SER A 320 -16.75 -11.75 20.32
C SER A 320 -17.47 -11.00 19.19
N ARG A 321 -16.82 -9.98 18.63
CA ARG A 321 -17.23 -9.40 17.33
C ARG A 321 -16.13 -9.58 16.30
N PRO A 322 -16.48 -9.92 15.04
CA PRO A 322 -15.52 -10.15 13.99
C PRO A 322 -14.72 -8.89 13.69
N VAL A 323 -13.40 -9.05 13.61
CA VAL A 323 -12.45 -8.01 13.21
C VAL A 323 -12.67 -7.70 11.73
N PRO A 324 -12.98 -6.45 11.33
CA PRO A 324 -12.99 -6.10 9.92
C PRO A 324 -11.55 -6.13 9.39
N THR A 325 -11.30 -6.99 8.42
CA THR A 325 -10.04 -7.07 7.68
C THR A 325 -9.79 -5.74 6.96
N CYS A 326 -8.64 -5.12 7.24
CA CYS A 326 -8.15 -4.05 6.39
C CYS A 326 -7.78 -4.64 5.02
N PRO A 327 -8.21 -4.05 3.90
CA PRO A 327 -7.70 -4.47 2.59
C PRO A 327 -6.20 -4.14 2.50
N PRO A 328 -5.42 -4.95 1.77
CA PRO A 328 -3.99 -4.72 1.61
C PRO A 328 -3.70 -3.37 0.95
N ARG A 329 -2.76 -2.63 1.53
CA ARG A 329 -2.19 -1.43 0.90
C ARG A 329 -1.33 -1.86 -0.28
N TRP A 330 -1.69 -1.38 -1.47
CA TRP A 330 -0.81 -1.19 -2.62
C TRP A 330 -0.66 0.30 -2.90
#